data_AF-R6WDR2-F1
#
_entry.id   AF-R6WDR2-F1
#
_cell.length_a   1.000
_cell.length_b   1.000
_cell.length_c   1.000
_cell.angle_alpha   90.00
_cell.angle_beta   90.00
_cell.angle_gamma   90.00
#
_symmetry.space_group_name_H-M   'P 1'
#
loop_
_entity.id
_entity.type
_entity.pdbx_description
1 polymer ?
#
loop_
_entity_poly.entity_id
_entity_poly.type
_entity_poly.pdbx_seq_one_letter_code
_entity_poly.pdbx_strand_id
1 'polypeptide(L)'
;MKRGFAHHFGEPFNPEHDIPSTEAFCKLMEYAKTQKPEKLLLSGDVIDYISPAAIRFLAKKLNEYGSEYIFVPGNHEGRLDKHPELIPFSHGDSVQIYNGDGFIIAGVDNSEKTVSDKQLGELEKLLMGKTPVVLLMHIPIATEMNSSEMKKFDDYYVISDKLTDKNALKFLSLVRRPDSAVKAILCGHVHGYHFSYFAEGKPQICASSGMVGFVHKFTISGT
;
A
#
# COMPACT_ATOMS: atom_id res chain seq x y z
N MET A 1 -16.74 -2.31 14.41
CA MET A 1 -15.55 -2.73 13.64
C MET A 1 -14.32 -1.88 13.97
N LYS A 2 -14.33 -0.55 13.78
CA LYS A 2 -13.19 0.37 14.01
C LYS A 2 -12.51 0.23 15.39
N ARG A 3 -13.29 0.31 16.47
CA ARG A 3 -12.82 0.09 17.84
C ARG A 3 -12.13 -1.27 18.03
N GLY A 4 -12.62 -2.30 17.33
CA GLY A 4 -12.05 -3.66 17.39
C GLY A 4 -10.68 -3.75 16.75
N PHE A 5 -10.48 -3.13 15.58
CA PHE A 5 -9.16 -3.01 14.95
C PHE A 5 -8.19 -2.26 15.86
N ALA A 6 -8.58 -1.07 16.33
CA ALA A 6 -7.73 -0.28 17.21
C ALA A 6 -7.30 -1.06 18.47
N HIS A 7 -8.25 -1.72 19.15
CA HIS A 7 -7.95 -2.56 20.29
C HIS A 7 -7.01 -3.73 19.95
N HIS A 8 -7.23 -4.41 18.81
CA HIS A 8 -6.39 -5.54 18.37
C HIS A 8 -4.93 -5.12 18.13
N PHE A 9 -4.71 -3.93 17.59
CA PHE A 9 -3.37 -3.41 17.28
C PHE A 9 -2.77 -2.53 18.37
N GLY A 10 -3.46 -2.34 19.50
CA GLY A 10 -3.04 -1.43 20.56
C GLY A 10 -3.00 0.03 20.12
N GLU A 11 -3.77 0.39 19.10
CA GLU A 11 -3.87 1.75 18.60
C GLU A 11 -4.90 2.53 19.41
N PRO A 12 -4.66 3.83 19.63
CA PRO A 12 -5.63 4.64 20.35
C PRO A 12 -6.94 4.75 19.56
N PHE A 13 -8.05 4.92 20.27
CA PHE A 13 -9.38 5.10 19.66
C PHE A 13 -10.28 5.91 20.59
N ASN A 14 -10.73 7.06 20.11
CA ASN A 14 -11.59 7.97 20.86
C ASN A 14 -13.00 8.01 20.24
N PRO A 15 -14.05 8.33 20.99
CA PRO A 15 -15.41 8.49 20.44
C PRO A 15 -15.50 9.49 19.28
N GLU A 16 -14.64 10.51 19.26
CA GLU A 16 -14.53 11.49 18.16
C GLU A 16 -14.08 10.86 16.83
N HIS A 17 -13.51 9.64 16.87
CA HIS A 17 -13.08 8.88 15.69
C HIS A 17 -14.16 7.90 15.24
N ASP A 18 -15.26 7.76 15.99
CA ASP A 18 -16.41 6.94 15.61
C ASP A 18 -17.38 7.70 14.68
N ILE A 19 -16.81 8.19 13.59
CA ILE A 19 -17.50 8.96 12.54
C ILE A 19 -17.66 8.13 11.27
N PRO A 20 -18.52 8.51 10.30
CA PRO A 20 -18.59 7.83 9.01
C PRO A 20 -17.23 7.75 8.29
N SER A 21 -16.98 6.69 7.52
CA SER A 21 -15.71 6.51 6.78
C SER A 21 -15.44 7.65 5.80
N THR A 22 -16.49 8.18 5.15
CA THR A 22 -16.39 9.35 4.27
C THR A 22 -15.94 10.61 4.99
N GLU A 23 -16.38 10.81 6.24
CA GLU A 23 -15.94 11.93 7.07
C GLU A 23 -14.49 11.76 7.54
N ALA A 24 -14.12 10.54 7.98
CA ALA A 24 -12.74 10.22 8.32
C ALA A 24 -11.78 10.45 7.14
N PHE A 25 -12.16 10.00 5.94
CA PHE A 25 -11.41 10.24 4.71
C PHE A 25 -11.25 11.74 4.43
N CYS A 26 -12.32 12.54 4.53
CA CYS A 26 -12.22 14.00 4.35
C CYS A 26 -11.25 14.63 5.35
N LYS A 27 -11.32 14.26 6.63
CA LYS A 27 -10.40 14.78 7.66
C LYS A 27 -8.95 14.40 7.38
N LEU A 28 -8.68 13.18 6.91
CA LEU A 28 -7.33 12.76 6.52
C LEU A 28 -6.81 13.50 5.29
N MET A 29 -7.65 13.75 4.29
CA MET A 29 -7.28 14.54 3.10
C MET A 29 -6.96 15.99 3.47
N GLU A 30 -7.74 16.61 4.35
CA GLU A 30 -7.43 17.95 4.88
C GLU A 30 -6.13 17.95 5.68
N TYR A 31 -5.95 16.95 6.57
CA TYR A 31 -4.70 16.80 7.31
C TYR A 31 -3.50 16.68 6.35
N ALA A 32 -3.56 15.79 5.35
CA ALA A 32 -2.50 15.65 4.35
C ALA A 32 -2.21 16.98 3.65
N LYS A 33 -3.24 17.73 3.26
CA LYS A 33 -3.09 19.05 2.64
C LYS A 33 -2.36 20.05 3.55
N THR A 34 -2.63 20.04 4.85
CA THR A 34 -1.90 20.88 5.83
C THR A 34 -0.43 20.49 5.97
N GLN A 35 -0.11 19.22 5.80
CA GLN A 35 1.28 18.72 5.88
C GLN A 35 2.08 19.02 4.60
N LYS A 36 1.40 19.36 3.49
CA LYS A 36 2.01 19.67 2.19
C LYS A 36 3.06 18.63 1.76
N PRO A 37 2.72 17.33 1.74
CA PRO A 37 3.67 16.33 1.29
C PRO A 37 3.95 16.52 -0.21
N GLU A 38 5.15 16.12 -0.62
CA GLU A 38 5.54 16.06 -2.03
C GLU A 38 4.66 15.09 -2.82
N LYS A 39 4.24 13.98 -2.20
CA LYS A 39 3.33 13.01 -2.79
C LYS A 39 2.40 12.37 -1.75
N LEU A 40 1.14 12.18 -2.12
CA LEU A 40 0.16 11.39 -1.37
C LEU A 40 0.19 9.93 -1.85
N LEU A 41 0.32 8.97 -0.94
CA LEU A 41 0.34 7.55 -1.27
C LEU A 41 -0.93 6.87 -0.74
N LEU A 42 -1.68 6.22 -1.62
CA LEU A 42 -2.91 5.50 -1.30
C LEU A 42 -2.67 4.00 -1.49
N SER A 43 -2.45 3.29 -0.37
CA SER A 43 -2.02 1.88 -0.34
C SER A 43 -3.19 0.87 -0.37
N GLY A 44 -4.23 1.12 -1.16
CA GLY A 44 -5.40 0.24 -1.33
C GLY A 44 -6.47 0.32 -0.24
N ASP A 45 -7.63 -0.31 -0.51
CA ASP A 45 -8.87 -0.28 0.28
C ASP A 45 -9.34 1.16 0.62
N VAL A 46 -9.20 2.06 -0.35
CA VAL A 46 -9.75 3.42 -0.33
C VAL A 46 -11.26 3.38 -0.59
N ILE A 47 -11.71 2.46 -1.45
CA ILE A 47 -13.10 2.19 -1.80
C ILE A 47 -13.45 0.78 -1.36
N ASP A 48 -14.36 0.67 -0.39
CA ASP A 48 -14.85 -0.61 0.13
C ASP A 48 -15.72 -1.39 -0.88
N TYR A 49 -16.52 -0.66 -1.67
CA TYR A 49 -17.37 -1.21 -2.72
C TYR A 49 -17.36 -0.31 -3.94
N ILE A 50 -16.96 -0.87 -5.09
CA ILE A 50 -16.91 -0.13 -6.35
C ILE A 50 -18.34 0.17 -6.81
N SER A 51 -18.72 1.42 -6.60
CA SER A 51 -19.97 1.98 -7.07
C SER A 51 -19.71 3.30 -7.80
N PRO A 52 -20.59 3.70 -8.73
CA PRO A 52 -20.47 5.00 -9.39
C PRO A 52 -20.41 6.17 -8.41
N ALA A 53 -21.07 6.06 -7.25
CA ALA A 53 -21.03 7.08 -6.21
C ALA A 53 -19.65 7.15 -5.53
N ALA A 54 -19.05 6.01 -5.18
CA ALA A 54 -17.72 5.95 -4.58
C ALA A 54 -16.63 6.47 -5.53
N ILE A 55 -16.67 6.06 -6.80
CA ILE A 55 -15.73 6.53 -7.83
C ILE A 55 -15.81 8.05 -8.00
N ARG A 56 -17.03 8.60 -8.14
CA ARG A 56 -17.21 10.07 -8.26
C ARG A 56 -16.76 10.80 -7.00
N PHE A 57 -17.00 10.23 -5.82
CA PHE A 57 -16.57 10.83 -4.56
C PHE A 57 -15.05 10.88 -4.47
N LEU A 58 -14.36 9.76 -4.73
CA LEU A 58 -12.90 9.70 -4.71
C LEU A 58 -12.29 10.65 -5.74
N ALA A 59 -12.77 10.61 -7.00
CA ALA A 59 -12.29 11.50 -8.05
C ALA A 59 -12.46 12.98 -7.68
N LYS A 60 -13.59 13.37 -7.10
CA LYS A 60 -13.80 14.73 -6.60
C LYS A 60 -12.76 15.10 -5.53
N LYS A 61 -12.52 14.22 -4.56
CA LYS A 61 -11.57 14.48 -3.46
C LYS A 61 -10.12 14.52 -3.89
N LEU A 62 -9.72 13.66 -4.81
CA LEU A 62 -8.37 13.71 -5.38
C LEU A 62 -8.18 14.94 -6.26
N ASN A 63 -9.20 15.36 -7.02
CA ASN A 63 -9.14 16.62 -7.78
C ASN A 63 -9.04 17.87 -6.86
N GLU A 64 -9.74 17.88 -5.72
CA GLU A 64 -9.66 18.94 -4.71
C GLU A 64 -8.29 19.00 -4.00
N TYR A 65 -7.62 17.84 -3.90
CA TYR A 65 -6.28 17.71 -3.33
C TYR A 65 -5.18 18.10 -4.32
N GLY A 66 -5.28 17.63 -5.57
CA GLY A 66 -4.30 17.81 -6.65
C GLY A 66 -3.80 16.49 -7.25
N SER A 67 -3.13 16.53 -8.40
CA SER A 67 -2.60 15.36 -9.13
C SER A 67 -1.35 14.72 -8.51
N GLU A 68 -1.00 15.11 -7.28
CA GLU A 68 0.22 14.67 -6.61
C GLU A 68 -0.01 13.41 -5.75
N TYR A 69 -0.56 12.35 -6.34
CA TYR A 69 -0.77 11.07 -5.64
C TYR A 69 -0.29 9.84 -6.43
N ILE A 70 -0.14 8.71 -5.74
CA ILE A 70 -0.04 7.36 -6.29
C ILE A 70 -1.17 6.52 -5.68
N PHE A 71 -1.92 5.81 -6.52
CA PHE A 71 -3.03 4.96 -6.09
C PHE A 71 -2.78 3.50 -6.46
N VAL A 72 -2.67 2.61 -5.48
CA VAL A 72 -2.71 1.17 -5.73
C VAL A 72 -4.03 0.60 -5.22
N PRO A 73 -4.71 -0.31 -5.94
CA PRO A 73 -5.93 -0.92 -5.45
C PRO A 73 -5.63 -1.91 -4.31
N GLY A 74 -6.58 -2.05 -3.39
CA GLY A 74 -6.60 -3.12 -2.42
C GLY A 74 -7.52 -4.25 -2.85
N ASN A 75 -7.74 -5.22 -1.96
CA ASN A 75 -8.58 -6.37 -2.29
C ASN A 75 -10.08 -5.99 -2.40
N HIS A 76 -10.50 -4.87 -1.81
CA HIS A 76 -11.86 -4.36 -1.97
C HIS A 76 -12.08 -3.72 -3.35
N GLU A 77 -11.05 -3.10 -3.91
CA GLU A 77 -11.06 -2.61 -5.28
C GLU A 77 -10.78 -3.71 -6.32
N GLY A 78 -9.98 -4.72 -5.98
CA GLY A 78 -9.56 -5.75 -6.93
C GLY A 78 -8.65 -5.20 -8.04
N ARG A 79 -8.35 -6.04 -9.02
CA ARG A 79 -7.35 -5.71 -10.04
C ARG A 79 -7.82 -4.63 -11.00
N LEU A 80 -6.89 -3.73 -11.37
CA LEU A 80 -7.15 -2.64 -12.33
C LEU A 80 -7.62 -3.13 -13.70
N ASP A 81 -7.15 -4.30 -14.15
CA ASP A 81 -7.55 -4.89 -15.44
C ASP A 81 -9.00 -5.43 -15.44
N LYS A 82 -9.56 -5.71 -14.26
CA LYS A 82 -10.96 -6.14 -14.07
C LYS A 82 -11.89 -4.97 -13.73
N HIS A 83 -11.33 -3.85 -13.26
CA HIS A 83 -12.06 -2.66 -12.83
C HIS A 83 -11.56 -1.41 -13.58
N PRO A 84 -11.90 -1.29 -14.89
CA PRO A 84 -11.44 -0.18 -15.73
C PRO A 84 -11.83 1.21 -15.23
N GLU A 85 -12.87 1.33 -14.42
CA GLU A 85 -13.29 2.55 -13.73
C GLU A 85 -12.24 3.10 -12.74
N LEU A 86 -11.28 2.27 -12.32
CA LEU A 86 -10.17 2.67 -11.44
C LEU A 86 -8.90 3.07 -12.20
N ILE A 87 -8.79 2.73 -13.48
CA ILE A 87 -7.63 3.06 -14.33
C ILE A 87 -7.30 4.57 -14.31
N PRO A 88 -8.27 5.51 -14.30
CA PRO A 88 -7.95 6.92 -14.19
C PRO A 88 -7.16 7.28 -12.92
N PHE A 89 -7.35 6.55 -11.81
CA PHE A 89 -6.60 6.77 -10.58
C PHE A 89 -5.16 6.26 -10.67
N SER A 90 -4.89 5.24 -11.48
CA SER A 90 -3.53 4.77 -11.73
C SER A 90 -2.84 5.47 -12.90
N HIS A 91 -3.47 6.50 -13.48
CA HIS A 91 -3.01 7.21 -14.67
C HIS A 91 -2.83 6.33 -15.92
N GLY A 92 -3.43 5.13 -15.95
CA GLY A 92 -3.20 4.15 -17.02
C GLY A 92 -1.95 3.28 -16.84
N ASP A 93 -1.15 3.54 -15.81
CA ASP A 93 0.09 2.82 -15.56
C ASP A 93 -0.16 1.48 -14.87
N SER A 94 0.59 0.46 -15.27
CA SER A 94 0.63 -0.84 -14.58
C SER A 94 1.51 -0.79 -13.33
N VAL A 95 2.63 -0.07 -13.42
CA VAL A 95 3.46 0.30 -12.28
C VAL A 95 3.59 1.82 -12.31
N GLN A 96 3.00 2.49 -11.31
CA GLN A 96 3.12 3.94 -11.19
C GLN A 96 4.50 4.30 -10.65
N ILE A 97 5.16 5.28 -11.25
CA ILE A 97 6.53 5.67 -10.90
C ILE A 97 6.56 7.12 -10.47
N TYR A 98 7.13 7.37 -9.30
CA TYR A 98 7.54 8.69 -8.86
C TYR A 98 9.06 8.72 -8.69
N ASN A 99 9.71 9.68 -9.35
CA ASN A 99 11.15 9.91 -9.22
C ASN A 99 11.37 11.01 -8.19
N GLY A 100 11.72 10.62 -6.96
CA GLY A 100 12.16 11.55 -5.93
C GLY A 100 13.65 11.89 -6.08
N ASP A 101 14.14 12.76 -5.20
CA ASP A 101 15.57 13.08 -5.15
C ASP A 101 16.38 11.89 -4.58
N GLY A 102 17.01 11.12 -5.47
CA GLY A 102 17.85 9.98 -5.11
C GLY A 102 17.11 8.66 -4.83
N PHE A 103 15.79 8.60 -5.02
CA PHE A 103 15.00 7.36 -4.86
C PHE A 103 13.79 7.33 -5.79
N ILE A 104 13.19 6.15 -5.94
CA ILE A 104 11.96 5.93 -6.70
C ILE A 104 10.88 5.40 -5.76
N ILE A 105 9.64 5.88 -5.90
CA ILE A 105 8.47 5.17 -5.40
C ILE A 105 7.81 4.44 -6.56
N ALA A 106 7.57 3.15 -6.40
CA ALA A 106 6.88 2.32 -7.39
C ALA A 106 5.59 1.74 -6.80
N GLY A 107 4.45 2.16 -7.35
CA GLY A 107 3.13 1.66 -6.99
C GLY A 107 2.77 0.42 -7.81
N VAL A 108 2.48 -0.69 -7.14
CA VAL A 108 2.11 -1.98 -7.75
C VAL A 108 0.76 -2.46 -7.22
N ASP A 109 -0.18 -2.75 -8.14
CA ASP A 109 -1.39 -3.53 -7.84
C ASP A 109 -1.00 -4.96 -7.47
N ASN A 110 -1.27 -5.32 -6.21
CA ASN A 110 -1.19 -6.69 -5.70
C ASN A 110 -2.49 -7.13 -5.02
N SER A 111 -3.62 -6.53 -5.40
CA SER A 111 -4.96 -6.69 -4.80
C SER A 111 -5.44 -8.14 -4.71
N GLU A 112 -4.96 -9.02 -5.60
CA GLU A 112 -5.28 -10.44 -5.65
C GLU A 112 -4.13 -11.35 -5.18
N LYS A 113 -3.23 -10.83 -4.33
CA LYS A 113 -2.02 -11.53 -3.85
C LYS A 113 -1.05 -11.96 -4.95
N THR A 114 -1.16 -11.35 -6.11
CA THR A 114 -0.30 -11.58 -7.28
C THR A 114 -0.10 -10.28 -8.03
N VAL A 115 0.84 -10.26 -8.95
CA VAL A 115 1.10 -9.16 -9.88
C VAL A 115 0.86 -9.65 -11.32
N SER A 116 0.43 -8.77 -12.21
CA SER A 116 0.31 -9.10 -13.63
C SER A 116 1.67 -9.37 -14.27
N ASP A 117 1.68 -10.09 -15.40
CA ASP A 117 2.90 -10.31 -16.19
C ASP A 117 3.54 -8.98 -16.62
N LYS A 118 2.71 -7.99 -16.97
CA LYS A 118 3.17 -6.64 -17.35
C LYS A 118 3.88 -5.95 -16.19
N GLN A 119 3.28 -5.96 -15.00
CA GLN A 119 3.90 -5.40 -13.79
C GLN A 119 5.19 -6.12 -13.45
N LEU A 120 5.21 -7.45 -13.53
CA LEU A 120 6.40 -8.23 -13.24
C LEU A 120 7.56 -7.87 -14.18
N GLY A 121 7.30 -7.76 -15.49
CA GLY A 121 8.32 -7.36 -16.46
C GLY A 121 8.82 -5.92 -16.29
N GLU A 122 7.96 -5.00 -15.84
CA GLU A 122 8.35 -3.62 -15.50
C GLU A 122 9.20 -3.58 -14.23
N LEU A 123 8.79 -4.31 -13.20
CA LEU A 123 9.50 -4.43 -11.92
C LEU A 123 10.86 -5.13 -12.08
N GLU A 124 10.98 -6.17 -12.90
CA GLU A 124 12.26 -6.85 -13.14
C GLU A 124 13.32 -5.85 -13.64
N LYS A 125 12.95 -4.97 -14.58
CA LYS A 125 13.85 -3.93 -15.11
C LYS A 125 14.18 -2.88 -14.06
N LEU A 126 13.16 -2.39 -13.35
CA LEU A 126 13.30 -1.35 -12.33
C LEU A 126 14.21 -1.82 -11.18
N LEU A 127 13.97 -3.03 -10.67
CA LEU A 127 14.61 -3.55 -9.47
C LEU A 127 16.02 -4.10 -9.70
N MET A 128 16.44 -4.25 -10.97
CA MET A 128 17.83 -4.46 -11.36
C MET A 128 18.65 -3.15 -11.44
N GLY A 129 18.00 -2.00 -11.31
CA GLY A 129 18.65 -0.69 -11.29
C GLY A 129 19.45 -0.44 -10.01
N LYS A 130 20.20 0.67 -10.00
CA LYS A 130 20.98 1.11 -8.82
C LYS A 130 20.24 2.11 -7.94
N THR A 131 19.19 2.75 -8.45
CA THR A 131 18.42 3.74 -7.71
C THR A 131 17.56 3.04 -6.66
N PRO A 132 17.65 3.40 -5.37
CA PRO A 132 16.79 2.86 -4.31
C PRO A 132 15.31 2.96 -4.64
N VAL A 133 14.56 1.87 -4.40
CA VAL A 133 13.12 1.80 -4.65
C VAL A 133 12.35 1.59 -3.35
N VAL A 134 11.32 2.40 -3.13
CA VAL A 134 10.27 2.17 -2.14
C VAL A 134 9.06 1.60 -2.88
N LEU A 135 8.65 0.39 -2.53
CA LEU A 135 7.44 -0.20 -3.10
C LEU A 135 6.21 0.28 -2.32
N LEU A 136 5.18 0.71 -3.05
CA LEU A 136 3.85 0.93 -2.54
C LEU A 136 2.93 -0.17 -3.08
N MET A 137 2.30 -0.93 -2.19
CA MET A 137 1.38 -2.01 -2.53
C MET A 137 0.30 -2.14 -1.45
N HIS A 138 -0.70 -2.99 -1.62
CA HIS A 138 -1.73 -3.16 -0.61
C HIS A 138 -1.42 -4.31 0.35
N ILE A 139 -1.33 -5.54 -0.18
CA ILE A 139 -1.16 -6.75 0.64
C ILE A 139 0.31 -6.93 1.04
N PRO A 140 0.65 -7.06 2.34
CA PRO A 140 2.03 -7.26 2.78
C PRO A 140 2.60 -8.62 2.38
N ILE A 141 3.93 -8.71 2.43
CA ILE A 141 4.64 -9.99 2.28
C ILE A 141 5.02 -10.58 3.64
N ALA A 142 4.89 -11.90 3.75
CA ALA A 142 5.45 -12.69 4.84
C ALA A 142 6.58 -13.56 4.28
N THR A 143 7.71 -13.51 4.97
CA THR A 143 8.98 -14.15 4.64
C THR A 143 9.48 -14.91 5.86
N GLU A 144 10.53 -15.69 5.72
CA GLU A 144 11.18 -16.32 6.88
C GLU A 144 11.64 -15.27 7.91
N MET A 145 12.15 -14.12 7.43
CA MET A 145 12.73 -13.08 8.29
C MET A 145 11.71 -12.37 9.19
N ASN A 146 10.51 -12.09 8.69
CA ASN A 146 9.43 -11.47 9.48
C ASN A 146 8.35 -12.46 9.90
N SER A 147 8.60 -13.77 9.80
CA SER A 147 7.59 -14.80 10.11
C SER A 147 7.05 -14.67 11.55
N SER A 148 7.91 -14.28 12.50
CA SER A 148 7.54 -14.16 13.91
C SER A 148 6.56 -13.01 14.19
N GLU A 149 6.74 -11.91 13.46
CA GLU A 149 5.94 -10.69 13.49
C GLU A 149 4.64 -10.86 12.70
N MET A 150 4.72 -11.56 11.57
CA MET A 150 3.61 -11.75 10.63
C MET A 150 2.67 -12.90 11.02
N LYS A 151 3.07 -13.83 11.91
CA LYS A 151 2.24 -15.00 12.32
C LYS A 151 0.87 -14.66 12.90
N LYS A 152 0.68 -13.44 13.39
CA LYS A 152 -0.61 -12.95 13.90
C LYS A 152 -1.62 -12.70 12.78
N PHE A 153 -1.13 -12.57 11.55
CA PHE A 153 -1.94 -12.48 10.35
C PHE A 153 -2.07 -13.87 9.75
N ASP A 154 -3.30 -14.26 9.44
CA ASP A 154 -3.57 -15.49 8.70
C ASP A 154 -2.85 -15.44 7.33
N ASP A 155 -2.51 -16.61 6.77
CA ASP A 155 -1.97 -16.71 5.41
C ASP A 155 -2.94 -16.07 4.38
N TYR A 156 -4.22 -15.96 4.73
CA TYR A 156 -5.23 -15.20 4.00
C TYR A 156 -4.92 -13.69 3.88
N TYR A 157 -4.11 -13.08 4.74
CA TYR A 157 -3.83 -11.64 4.72
C TYR A 157 -2.42 -11.27 4.23
N VAL A 158 -1.66 -12.23 3.72
CA VAL A 158 -0.27 -12.00 3.28
C VAL A 158 0.02 -12.70 1.96
N ILE A 159 1.04 -12.20 1.26
CA ILE A 159 1.72 -12.91 0.17
C ILE A 159 2.93 -13.63 0.78
N SER A 160 3.03 -14.94 0.61
CA SER A 160 4.12 -15.74 1.18
C SER A 160 4.55 -16.88 0.26
N ASP A 161 5.66 -17.53 0.60
CA ASP A 161 6.19 -18.68 -0.14
C ASP A 161 5.27 -19.91 -0.11
N LYS A 162 4.16 -19.86 0.67
CA LYS A 162 3.12 -20.90 0.70
C LYS A 162 2.13 -20.80 -0.46
N LEU A 163 2.11 -19.67 -1.18
CA LEU A 163 1.24 -19.50 -2.35
C LEU A 163 1.72 -20.39 -3.51
N THR A 164 0.80 -20.74 -4.39
CA THR A 164 1.09 -21.52 -5.61
C THR A 164 1.12 -20.68 -6.88
N ASP A 165 0.72 -19.41 -6.79
CA ASP A 165 0.70 -18.50 -7.93
C ASP A 165 2.13 -18.16 -8.38
N LYS A 166 2.42 -18.40 -9.66
CA LYS A 166 3.76 -18.24 -10.23
C LYS A 166 4.26 -16.81 -10.17
N ASN A 167 3.38 -15.84 -10.41
CA ASN A 167 3.79 -14.43 -10.44
C ASN A 167 3.99 -13.89 -9.02
N ALA A 168 3.18 -14.31 -8.06
CA ALA A 168 3.38 -14.01 -6.65
C ALA A 168 4.75 -14.52 -6.17
N LEU A 169 5.10 -15.77 -6.48
CA LEU A 169 6.39 -16.36 -6.10
C LEU A 169 7.59 -15.67 -6.78
N LYS A 170 7.47 -15.33 -8.07
CA LYS A 170 8.50 -14.55 -8.77
C LYS A 170 8.66 -13.15 -8.21
N PHE A 171 7.55 -12.48 -7.91
CA PHE A 171 7.56 -11.16 -7.29
C PHE A 171 8.25 -11.20 -5.92
N LEU A 172 7.91 -12.17 -5.06
CA LEU A 172 8.59 -12.37 -3.78
C LEU A 172 10.11 -12.55 -3.95
N SER A 173 10.52 -13.41 -4.88
CA SER A 173 11.93 -13.64 -5.18
C SER A 173 12.66 -12.37 -5.65
N LEU A 174 12.04 -11.62 -6.56
CA LEU A 174 12.58 -10.37 -7.10
C LEU A 174 12.74 -9.28 -6.03
N VAL A 175 11.75 -9.13 -5.15
CA VAL A 175 11.75 -8.11 -4.09
C VAL A 175 12.76 -8.43 -3.00
N ARG A 176 12.91 -9.71 -2.64
CA ARG A 176 13.79 -10.17 -1.54
C ARG A 176 15.25 -10.35 -1.93
N ARG A 177 15.57 -10.34 -3.22
CA ARG A 177 16.94 -10.57 -3.69
C ARG A 177 17.93 -9.59 -3.01
N PRO A 178 19.12 -10.03 -2.59
CA PRO A 178 20.08 -9.15 -1.92
C PRO A 178 20.45 -7.90 -2.73
N ASP A 179 20.62 -8.04 -4.03
CA ASP A 179 20.91 -6.98 -5.00
C ASP A 179 19.65 -6.28 -5.57
N SER A 180 18.45 -6.62 -5.08
CA SER A 180 17.23 -5.91 -5.45
C SER A 180 17.28 -4.46 -4.99
N ALA A 181 16.91 -3.53 -5.88
CA ALA A 181 16.87 -2.10 -5.59
C ALA A 181 15.84 -1.72 -4.51
N VAL A 182 14.91 -2.62 -4.16
CA VAL A 182 13.92 -2.38 -3.10
C VAL A 182 14.63 -2.17 -1.77
N LYS A 183 14.34 -1.04 -1.13
CA LYS A 183 14.82 -0.68 0.21
C LYS A 183 13.72 -0.66 1.26
N ALA A 184 12.47 -0.44 0.87
CA ALA A 184 11.34 -0.50 1.79
C ALA A 184 10.03 -0.87 1.08
N ILE A 185 9.08 -1.38 1.84
CA ILE A 185 7.70 -1.65 1.42
C ILE A 185 6.75 -0.83 2.29
N LEU A 186 5.82 -0.12 1.64
CA LEU A 186 4.68 0.55 2.25
C LEU A 186 3.41 -0.21 1.86
N CYS A 187 2.64 -0.67 2.85
CA CYS A 187 1.47 -1.54 2.69
C CYS A 187 0.24 -1.08 3.48
N GLY A 188 -0.89 -1.71 3.23
CA GLY A 188 -2.13 -1.58 4.01
C GLY A 188 -2.63 -2.95 4.47
N HIS A 189 -3.90 -3.23 4.19
CA HIS A 189 -4.61 -4.52 4.33
C HIS A 189 -4.84 -5.04 5.75
N VAL A 190 -3.84 -4.97 6.63
CA VAL A 190 -3.95 -5.51 8.00
C VAL A 190 -4.74 -4.62 8.95
N HIS A 191 -5.09 -3.40 8.53
CA HIS A 191 -5.94 -2.44 9.27
C HIS A 191 -5.37 -1.99 10.63
N GLY A 192 -4.06 -2.08 10.80
CA GLY A 192 -3.35 -1.58 11.98
C GLY A 192 -1.88 -1.39 11.68
N TYR A 193 -1.27 -0.42 12.38
CA TYR A 193 0.14 -0.15 12.19
C TYR A 193 0.99 -1.37 12.50
N HIS A 194 1.84 -1.75 11.55
CA HIS A 194 2.76 -2.85 11.73
C HIS A 194 4.09 -2.58 11.02
N PHE A 195 5.17 -2.84 11.74
CA PHE A 195 6.54 -2.72 11.25
C PHE A 195 7.23 -4.08 11.34
N SER A 196 7.90 -4.49 10.27
CA SER A 196 8.74 -5.69 10.24
C SER A 196 9.85 -5.58 9.20
N TYR A 197 10.80 -6.51 9.17
CA TYR A 197 11.84 -6.58 8.14
C TYR A 197 11.59 -7.78 7.23
N PHE A 198 11.26 -7.54 5.97
CA PHE A 198 10.99 -8.63 5.01
C PHE A 198 12.28 -9.23 4.42
N ALA A 199 13.39 -8.51 4.55
CA ALA A 199 14.73 -8.91 4.17
C ALA A 199 15.74 -8.08 4.98
N GLU A 200 17.02 -8.48 4.97
CA GLU A 200 18.05 -7.87 5.82
C GLU A 200 18.14 -6.36 5.58
N GLY A 201 17.87 -5.58 6.64
CA GLY A 201 17.87 -4.12 6.58
C GLY A 201 16.75 -3.48 5.76
N LYS A 202 15.80 -4.25 5.22
CA LYS A 202 14.71 -3.76 4.36
C LYS A 202 13.36 -3.78 5.10
N PRO A 203 12.86 -2.62 5.59
CA PRO A 203 11.62 -2.57 6.35
C PRO A 203 10.37 -2.71 5.47
N GLN A 204 9.32 -3.30 6.05
CA GLN A 204 7.94 -3.29 5.61
C GLN A 204 7.09 -2.56 6.66
N ILE A 205 6.33 -1.58 6.22
CA ILE A 205 5.50 -0.73 7.08
C ILE A 205 4.07 -0.80 6.55
N CYS A 206 3.18 -1.45 7.30
CA CYS A 206 1.77 -1.40 7.00
C CYS A 206 1.10 -0.28 7.79
N ALA A 207 0.37 0.57 7.07
CA ALA A 207 -0.38 1.67 7.64
C ALA A 207 -1.60 1.16 8.44
N SER A 208 -1.95 1.92 9.48
CA SER A 208 -3.22 1.73 10.18
C SER A 208 -4.41 2.00 9.24
N SER A 209 -5.58 1.51 9.62
CA SER A 209 -6.81 1.91 8.95
C SER A 209 -7.04 3.41 9.13
N GLY A 210 -7.28 4.12 8.02
CA GLY A 210 -7.66 5.54 8.05
C GLY A 210 -8.94 5.82 8.86
N MET A 211 -9.70 4.79 9.22
CA MET A 211 -10.88 4.88 10.06
C MET A 211 -10.60 5.00 11.57
N VAL A 212 -9.38 4.70 12.03
CA VAL A 212 -9.01 4.73 13.46
C VAL A 212 -8.67 6.16 13.92
N GLY A 213 -8.38 7.06 12.96
CA GLY A 213 -8.22 8.50 13.20
C GLY A 213 -6.84 8.91 13.72
N PHE A 214 -5.87 8.01 13.72
CA PHE A 214 -4.49 8.29 14.14
C PHE A 214 -3.53 8.17 12.98
N VAL A 215 -2.55 9.07 12.96
CA VAL A 215 -1.51 9.12 11.94
C VAL A 215 -0.17 8.75 12.57
N HIS A 216 0.51 7.79 11.95
CA HIS A 216 1.87 7.43 12.32
C HIS A 216 2.86 8.24 11.50
N LYS A 217 3.93 8.70 12.15
CA LYS A 217 5.08 9.34 11.49
C LYS A 217 6.27 8.43 11.62
N PHE A 218 6.90 8.11 10.49
CA PHE A 218 8.12 7.31 10.45
C PHE A 218 9.14 7.93 9.51
N THR A 219 10.38 7.47 9.59
CA THR A 219 11.48 7.88 8.71
C THR A 219 12.16 6.62 8.22
N ILE A 220 12.33 6.53 6.90
CA ILE A 220 13.11 5.46 6.27
C ILE A 220 14.43 6.08 5.85
N SER A 221 15.52 5.59 6.41
CA SER A 221 16.88 5.93 5.98
C SER A 221 17.43 4.80 5.14
N GLY A 222 17.96 5.12 3.95
CA GLY A 222 18.71 4.15 3.16
C GLY A 222 20.08 3.90 3.77
N THR A 223 20.44 2.63 3.95
CA THR A 223 21.85 2.18 4.00
C THR A 223 22.30 1.73 2.62
#